data_AF-A0A949R092-F1
#
_entry.id   AF-A0A949R092-F1
#
_cell.length_a   1.000
_cell.length_b   1.000
_cell.length_c   1.000
_cell.angle_alpha   90.00
_cell.angle_beta   90.00
_cell.angle_gamma   90.00
#
_symmetry.space_group_name_H-M   'P 1'
#
loop_
_entity.id
_entity.type
_entity.pdbx_description
1 polymer ?
#
loop_
_entity_poly.entity_id
_entity_poly.type
_entity_poly.pdbx_seq_one_letter_code
_entity_poly.pdbx_strand_id
1 'polypeptide(L)'
;MLLKKPGGNIHWILPLVALLLIVLAYYWYEWRTFTNFVQAIDHHSQFMQDFVGHYYPMGMQILHYPSPVGGYFYTSFFALMLVPIGTQTLLTAMIVWGAIQLACLAAFCIFSARGLLELPPLKAVLFIGLCITSFPILHNVKWGQVSILITVCVLAAFLASKKNKPILAGILLGFASAIKLYPAYYIVYFILKRDVRACLSFGLSAFVFYFAFPAAVIGVHNWSEFEKAANSAVTTADWVSEDVNSQYIVHVGLRWVDEFFNTAAGDNLSEILAIAGYMIALSSIAVVWLLQKNAAPEEPALSLVALFLAVPFVLKTSWPHYFVYLPFCQTAILCHLARHHQQPGIWGKALYVFPVSSMLLSSIFIFNLFPDWAIYNSHGMLFLENLLLLVSVYIITAQQRVSSKPSHAPKTVIPGTVL
;
A
#
# COMPACT_ATOMS: atom_id res chain seq x y z
N MET A 1 6.43 42.38 9.25
CA MET A 1 7.30 41.99 10.38
C MET A 1 7.89 40.61 10.08
N LEU A 2 9.17 40.60 9.70
CA LEU A 2 10.10 39.48 9.57
C LEU A 2 9.70 38.25 8.73
N LEU A 3 10.06 38.32 7.45
CA LEU A 3 10.50 37.17 6.64
C LEU A 3 11.57 36.40 7.41
N LYS A 4 11.19 35.30 8.07
CA LYS A 4 12.14 34.32 8.61
C LYS A 4 12.84 33.67 7.40
N LYS A 5 14.12 34.00 7.20
CA LYS A 5 15.04 33.20 6.37
C LYS A 5 14.81 31.71 6.71
N PRO A 6 14.71 30.80 5.71
CA PRO A 6 14.84 29.39 6.00
C PRO A 6 16.30 29.17 6.42
N GLY A 7 16.57 29.28 7.72
CA GLY A 7 17.80 28.76 8.30
C GLY A 7 17.80 27.27 7.98
N GLY A 8 18.59 26.88 6.98
CA GLY A 8 18.78 25.51 6.57
C GLY A 8 19.43 24.75 7.71
N ASN A 9 18.62 24.31 8.67
CA ASN A 9 19.07 23.48 9.77
C ASN A 9 19.41 22.10 9.21
N ILE A 10 20.68 21.95 8.80
CA ILE A 10 21.35 20.71 8.37
C ILE A 10 21.35 19.64 9.48
N HIS A 11 20.87 19.95 10.69
CA HIS A 11 20.82 19.06 11.84
C HIS A 11 20.12 17.70 11.62
N TRP A 12 19.34 17.51 10.54
CA TRP A 12 18.74 16.22 10.20
C TRP A 12 19.61 15.35 9.27
N ILE A 13 20.62 15.93 8.59
CA ILE A 13 21.51 15.19 7.68
C ILE A 13 22.36 14.20 8.46
N LEU A 14 22.96 14.63 9.57
CA LEU A 14 23.80 13.74 10.38
C LEU A 14 23.01 12.53 10.94
N PRO A 15 21.80 12.71 11.53
CA PRO A 15 20.93 11.58 11.88
C PRO A 15 20.57 10.67 10.70
N LEU A 16 20.31 11.24 9.51
CA LEU A 16 19.99 10.44 8.33
C LEU A 16 21.18 9.59 7.88
N VAL A 17 22.38 10.18 7.81
CA VAL A 17 23.60 9.47 7.45
C VAL A 17 23.90 8.38 8.48
N ALA A 18 23.80 8.69 9.77
CA ALA A 18 23.99 7.71 10.84
C ALA A 18 23.00 6.54 10.72
N LEU A 19 21.71 6.82 10.50
CA LEU A 19 20.68 5.81 10.30
C LEU A 19 20.98 4.92 9.08
N LEU A 20 21.34 5.50 7.94
CA LEU A 20 21.69 4.75 6.73
C LEU A 20 22.91 3.85 6.97
N LEU A 21 23.95 4.37 7.63
CA LEU A 21 25.13 3.59 7.96
C LEU A 21 24.82 2.44 8.92
N ILE A 22 23.95 2.65 9.91
CA ILE A 22 23.52 1.59 10.84
C ILE A 22 22.77 0.48 10.09
N VAL A 23 21.82 0.84 9.21
CA VAL A 23 21.06 -0.15 8.44
C VAL A 23 21.96 -0.89 7.45
N LEU A 24 22.87 -0.20 6.76
CA LEU A 24 23.83 -0.83 5.86
C LEU A 24 24.82 -1.73 6.60
N ALA A 25 25.28 -1.34 7.80
CA ALA A 25 26.12 -2.17 8.63
C ALA A 25 25.39 -3.44 9.09
N TYR A 26 24.10 -3.33 9.43
CA TYR A 26 23.25 -4.47 9.73
C TYR A 26 23.12 -5.41 8.52
N TYR A 27 22.79 -4.89 7.33
CA TYR A 27 22.70 -5.72 6.11
C TYR A 27 24.02 -6.39 5.74
N TRP A 28 25.13 -5.70 5.94
CA TRP A 28 26.45 -6.30 5.74
C TRP A 28 26.74 -7.38 6.78
N TYR A 29 26.41 -7.16 8.05
CA TYR A 29 26.56 -8.17 9.10
C TYR A 29 25.74 -9.43 8.80
N GLU A 30 24.48 -9.23 8.43
CA GLU A 30 23.49 -10.28 8.21
C GLU A 30 23.79 -11.11 6.95
N TRP A 31 23.84 -10.45 5.78
CA TRP A 31 23.88 -11.16 4.51
C TRP A 31 25.28 -11.22 3.90
N ARG A 32 26.20 -10.31 4.25
CA ARG A 32 27.57 -10.18 3.71
C ARG A 32 27.66 -9.81 2.23
N THR A 33 26.80 -10.36 1.40
CA THR A 33 26.77 -10.17 -0.05
C THR A 33 25.35 -9.86 -0.53
N PHE A 34 25.25 -9.19 -1.68
CA PHE A 34 23.96 -8.91 -2.30
C PHE A 34 23.24 -10.19 -2.74
N THR A 35 23.96 -11.21 -3.19
CA THR A 35 23.37 -12.51 -3.57
C THR A 35 22.69 -13.19 -2.39
N ASN A 36 23.32 -13.19 -1.21
CA ASN A 36 22.73 -13.75 0.00
C ASN A 36 21.47 -12.99 0.43
N PHE A 37 21.45 -11.66 0.27
CA PHE A 37 20.24 -10.86 0.46
C PHE A 37 19.12 -11.34 -0.47
N VAL A 38 19.38 -11.45 -1.77
CA VAL A 38 18.36 -11.87 -2.75
C VAL A 38 17.81 -13.26 -2.40
N GLN A 39 18.68 -14.19 -2.02
CA GLN A 39 18.30 -15.56 -1.63
C GLN A 39 17.53 -15.61 -0.30
N ALA A 40 17.83 -14.71 0.64
CA ALA A 40 17.18 -14.69 1.95
C ALA A 40 15.74 -14.14 1.89
N ILE A 41 15.47 -13.15 1.02
CA ILE A 41 14.18 -12.43 1.04
C ILE A 41 13.01 -13.28 0.55
N ASP A 42 13.20 -14.12 -0.46
CA ASP A 42 12.14 -14.97 -1.02
C ASP A 42 12.75 -16.03 -1.97
N HIS A 43 11.95 -16.94 -2.53
CA HIS A 43 12.36 -17.88 -3.59
C HIS A 43 12.85 -17.19 -4.87
N HIS A 44 13.61 -17.92 -5.70
CA HIS A 44 14.38 -17.45 -6.86
C HIS A 44 15.63 -16.63 -6.52
N SER A 45 16.74 -17.01 -7.15
CA SER A 45 18.08 -16.40 -6.98
C SER A 45 18.33 -15.20 -7.89
N GLN A 46 17.48 -14.97 -8.89
CA GLN A 46 17.59 -13.86 -9.83
C GLN A 46 17.05 -12.57 -9.21
N PHE A 47 17.89 -11.54 -9.15
CA PHE A 47 17.44 -10.22 -8.75
C PHE A 47 16.50 -9.62 -9.80
N MET A 48 15.43 -8.97 -9.35
CA MET A 48 14.36 -8.41 -10.17
C MET A 48 13.68 -9.45 -11.06
N GLN A 49 13.44 -10.67 -10.54
CA GLN A 49 12.89 -11.77 -11.32
C GLN A 49 11.60 -11.43 -12.06
N ASP A 50 10.67 -10.67 -11.50
CA ASP A 50 9.43 -10.31 -12.20
C ASP A 50 9.67 -9.31 -13.32
N PHE A 51 10.59 -8.38 -13.11
CA PHE A 51 10.99 -7.47 -14.18
C PHE A 51 11.67 -8.24 -15.32
N VAL A 52 12.66 -9.09 -15.00
CA VAL A 52 13.44 -9.85 -15.98
C VAL A 52 12.56 -10.87 -16.72
N GLY A 53 11.70 -11.58 -15.98
CA GLY A 53 10.89 -12.68 -16.50
C GLY A 53 9.58 -12.26 -17.15
N HIS A 54 9.01 -11.11 -16.77
CA HIS A 54 7.67 -10.72 -17.22
C HIS A 54 7.64 -9.31 -17.84
N TYR A 55 8.22 -8.29 -17.19
CA TYR A 55 8.06 -6.90 -17.68
C TYR A 55 8.94 -6.61 -18.89
N TYR A 56 10.22 -6.95 -18.81
CA TYR A 56 11.18 -6.78 -19.87
C TYR A 56 10.76 -7.50 -21.18
N PRO A 57 10.44 -8.81 -21.17
CA PRO A 57 9.98 -9.48 -22.38
C PRO A 57 8.64 -8.95 -22.89
N MET A 58 7.74 -8.49 -22.00
CA MET A 58 6.50 -7.86 -22.44
C MET A 58 6.76 -6.56 -23.20
N GLY A 59 7.65 -5.69 -22.68
CA GLY A 59 8.06 -4.47 -23.35
C GLY A 59 8.75 -4.72 -24.70
N MET A 60 9.49 -5.82 -24.82
CA MET A 60 10.11 -6.24 -26.08
C MET A 60 9.09 -6.63 -27.16
N GLN A 61 8.02 -7.35 -26.78
CA GLN A 61 7.16 -8.02 -27.76
C GLN A 61 5.86 -7.30 -28.10
N ILE A 62 5.30 -6.45 -27.22
CA ILE A 62 3.91 -5.97 -27.30
C ILE A 62 3.55 -5.35 -28.67
N LEU A 63 4.50 -4.68 -29.33
CA LEU A 63 4.27 -4.03 -30.63
C LEU A 63 4.23 -5.02 -31.82
N HIS A 64 4.79 -6.22 -31.66
CA HIS A 64 4.86 -7.25 -32.69
C HIS A 64 3.89 -8.40 -32.41
N TYR A 65 3.74 -8.77 -31.14
CA TYR A 65 2.88 -9.83 -30.63
C TYR A 65 2.07 -9.27 -29.46
N PRO A 66 0.88 -8.68 -29.73
CA PRO A 66 0.06 -8.00 -28.73
C PRO A 66 -0.72 -9.01 -27.86
N SER A 67 0.00 -9.90 -27.19
CA SER A 67 -0.54 -10.86 -26.23
C SER A 67 0.38 -10.92 -25.00
N PRO A 68 -0.17 -11.10 -23.79
CA PRO A 68 0.63 -11.11 -22.57
C PRO A 68 1.59 -12.30 -22.56
N VAL A 69 2.85 -12.06 -22.14
CA VAL A 69 3.78 -13.16 -21.83
C VAL A 69 3.29 -13.95 -20.63
N GLY A 70 3.73 -15.21 -20.49
CA GLY A 70 3.43 -16.01 -19.30
C GLY A 70 3.83 -15.28 -18.00
N GLY A 71 2.94 -15.30 -17.01
CA GLY A 71 3.14 -14.60 -15.72
C GLY A 71 2.89 -13.08 -15.74
N TYR A 72 2.50 -12.51 -16.88
CA TYR A 72 2.16 -11.08 -16.97
C TYR A 72 0.68 -10.83 -16.62
N PHE A 73 0.44 -10.28 -15.43
CA PHE A 73 -0.90 -10.05 -14.86
C PHE A 73 -1.32 -8.57 -14.82
N TYR A 74 -0.89 -7.80 -15.83
CA TYR A 74 -1.10 -6.36 -15.92
C TYR A 74 -1.80 -6.00 -17.23
N THR A 75 -2.21 -4.75 -17.37
CA THR A 75 -2.92 -4.27 -18.55
C THR A 75 -1.97 -4.08 -19.74
N SER A 76 -2.56 -3.94 -20.92
CA SER A 76 -1.88 -3.53 -22.14
C SER A 76 -1.28 -2.12 -22.03
N PHE A 77 -1.88 -1.22 -21.24
CA PHE A 77 -1.31 0.09 -20.95
C PHE A 77 0.07 -0.01 -20.30
N PHE A 78 0.19 -0.85 -19.26
CA PHE A 78 1.48 -1.04 -18.62
C PHE A 78 2.49 -1.73 -19.55
N ALA A 79 2.02 -2.63 -20.42
CA ALA A 79 2.89 -3.30 -21.40
C ALA A 79 3.49 -2.29 -22.36
N LEU A 80 2.68 -1.33 -22.83
CA LEU A 80 3.13 -0.26 -23.70
C LEU A 80 4.07 0.73 -23.00
N MET A 81 3.86 1.02 -21.71
CA MET A 81 4.80 1.81 -20.92
C MET A 81 6.19 1.18 -20.80
N LEU A 82 6.27 -0.15 -20.89
CA LEU A 82 7.52 -0.90 -20.80
C LEU A 82 8.32 -0.90 -22.11
N VAL A 83 7.72 -0.54 -23.25
CA VAL A 83 8.38 -0.55 -24.57
C VAL A 83 9.71 0.20 -24.60
N PRO A 84 9.83 1.45 -24.12
CA PRO A 84 11.10 2.17 -24.15
C PRO A 84 12.21 1.46 -23.36
N ILE A 85 11.85 0.72 -22.33
CA ILE A 85 12.76 -0.04 -21.48
C ILE A 85 13.11 -1.40 -22.12
N GLY A 86 12.11 -2.07 -22.72
CA GLY A 86 12.27 -3.36 -23.39
C GLY A 86 13.10 -3.31 -24.67
N THR A 87 13.24 -2.14 -25.30
CA THR A 87 14.13 -1.95 -26.47
C THR A 87 15.62 -1.86 -26.12
N GLN A 88 15.96 -1.77 -24.83
CA GLN A 88 17.35 -1.67 -24.36
C GLN A 88 17.93 -3.06 -24.09
N THR A 89 19.26 -3.15 -23.90
CA THR A 89 19.87 -4.38 -23.37
C THR A 89 19.33 -4.68 -21.97
N LEU A 90 19.21 -5.96 -21.61
CA LEU A 90 18.68 -6.38 -20.30
C LEU A 90 19.37 -5.66 -19.12
N LEU A 91 20.69 -5.53 -19.15
CA LEU A 91 21.43 -4.81 -18.10
C LEU A 91 21.00 -3.34 -18.00
N THR A 92 20.88 -2.64 -19.13
CA THR A 92 20.45 -1.24 -19.16
C THR A 92 19.01 -1.12 -18.69
N ALA A 93 18.14 -2.02 -19.13
CA ALA A 93 16.74 -2.08 -18.72
C ALA A 93 16.61 -2.27 -17.20
N MET A 94 17.40 -3.17 -16.60
CA MET A 94 17.44 -3.39 -15.15
C MET A 94 17.95 -2.15 -14.39
N ILE A 95 18.99 -1.46 -14.89
CA ILE A 95 19.49 -0.23 -14.28
C ILE A 95 18.41 0.86 -14.29
N VAL A 96 17.76 1.07 -15.44
CA VAL A 96 16.68 2.04 -15.59
C VAL A 96 15.51 1.70 -14.66
N TRP A 97 15.11 0.42 -14.60
CA TRP A 97 14.04 -0.02 -13.72
C TRP A 97 14.38 0.14 -12.24
N GLY A 98 15.61 -0.18 -11.84
CA GLY A 98 16.12 0.08 -10.50
C GLY A 98 16.10 1.56 -10.12
N ALA A 99 16.49 2.44 -11.06
CA ALA A 99 16.42 3.88 -10.86
C ALA A 99 14.96 4.37 -10.70
N ILE A 100 14.02 3.83 -11.48
CA ILE A 100 12.59 4.11 -11.33
C ILE A 100 12.09 3.68 -9.96
N GLN A 101 12.46 2.48 -9.49
CA GLN A 101 12.08 2.01 -8.16
C GLN A 101 12.64 2.90 -7.04
N LEU A 102 13.90 3.31 -7.13
CA LEU A 102 14.52 4.21 -6.15
C LEU A 102 13.84 5.59 -6.15
N ALA A 103 13.53 6.13 -7.32
CA ALA A 103 12.79 7.39 -7.45
C ALA A 103 11.38 7.27 -6.85
N CYS A 104 10.69 6.15 -7.05
CA CYS A 104 9.40 5.86 -6.44
C CYS A 104 9.52 5.77 -4.91
N LEU A 105 10.52 5.07 -4.37
CA LEU A 105 10.75 4.99 -2.93
C LEU A 105 11.04 6.37 -2.32
N ALA A 106 11.84 7.21 -2.99
CA ALA A 106 12.08 8.58 -2.55
C ALA A 106 10.78 9.40 -2.57
N ALA A 107 9.98 9.30 -3.63
CA ALA A 107 8.68 9.95 -3.74
C ALA A 107 7.70 9.44 -2.66
N PHE A 108 7.69 8.15 -2.36
CA PHE A 108 6.90 7.55 -1.27
C PHE A 108 7.26 8.19 0.07
N CYS A 109 8.56 8.28 0.38
CA CYS A 109 9.05 8.95 1.58
C CYS A 109 8.65 10.41 1.65
N ILE A 110 8.81 11.16 0.56
CA ILE A 110 8.49 12.60 0.51
C ILE A 110 6.98 12.83 0.64
N PHE A 111 6.16 12.15 -0.16
CA PHE A 111 4.71 12.34 -0.19
C PHE A 111 4.07 11.89 1.13
N SER A 112 4.56 10.81 1.72
CA SER A 112 4.12 10.35 3.05
C SER A 112 4.57 11.31 4.14
N ALA A 113 5.89 11.41 4.39
CA ALA A 113 6.43 12.09 5.55
C ALA A 113 6.25 13.61 5.49
N ARG A 114 6.44 14.24 4.32
CA ARG A 114 6.41 15.71 4.20
C ARG A 114 5.12 16.24 3.59
N GLY A 115 4.38 15.42 2.85
CA GLY A 115 3.13 15.81 2.20
C GLY A 115 1.89 15.53 3.03
N LEU A 116 1.55 14.26 3.22
CA LEU A 116 0.31 13.84 3.87
C LEU A 116 0.40 13.96 5.39
N LEU A 117 1.51 13.47 5.98
CA LEU A 117 1.70 13.40 7.43
C LEU A 117 2.36 14.66 8.03
N GLU A 118 3.05 15.46 7.21
CA GLU A 118 3.71 16.71 7.61
C GLU A 118 4.67 16.56 8.81
N LEU A 119 5.38 15.43 8.86
CA LEU A 119 6.33 15.09 9.91
C LEU A 119 7.47 16.12 9.98
N PRO A 120 7.87 16.59 11.18
CA PRO A 120 9.10 17.34 11.39
C PRO A 120 10.33 16.58 10.82
N PRO A 121 11.42 17.28 10.43
CA PRO A 121 12.57 16.66 9.76
C PRO A 121 13.11 15.41 10.45
N LEU A 122 13.27 15.43 11.78
CA LEU A 122 13.77 14.26 12.52
C LEU A 122 12.81 13.06 12.47
N LYS A 123 11.49 13.29 12.55
CA LYS A 123 10.50 12.21 12.39
C LYS A 123 10.44 11.70 10.95
N ALA A 124 10.74 12.56 9.96
CA ALA A 124 10.89 12.12 8.57
C ALA A 124 12.13 11.23 8.38
N VAL A 125 13.23 11.48 9.10
CA VAL A 125 14.39 10.57 9.13
C VAL A 125 14.00 9.21 9.70
N LEU A 126 13.27 9.17 10.81
CA LEU A 126 12.76 7.90 11.38
C LEU A 126 11.82 7.17 10.41
N PHE A 127 10.97 7.90 9.69
CA PHE A 127 10.11 7.33 8.65
C PHE A 127 10.93 6.69 7.51
N ILE A 128 12.02 7.33 7.08
CA ILE A 128 12.93 6.74 6.10
C ILE A 128 13.52 5.43 6.66
N GLY A 129 13.92 5.42 7.93
CA GLY A 129 14.39 4.23 8.64
C GLY A 129 13.38 3.08 8.56
N LEU A 130 12.13 3.37 8.92
CA LEU A 130 11.03 2.42 8.82
C LEU A 130 10.85 1.88 7.39
N CYS A 131 10.99 2.74 6.37
CA CYS A 131 10.85 2.32 4.97
C CYS A 131 11.99 1.42 4.52
N ILE A 132 13.24 1.79 4.82
CA ILE A 132 14.41 1.01 4.38
C ILE A 132 14.49 -0.32 5.11
N THR A 133 13.98 -0.43 6.34
CA THR A 133 13.92 -1.70 7.09
C THR A 133 12.63 -2.48 6.90
N SER A 134 11.72 -2.06 6.01
CA SER A 134 10.43 -2.72 5.77
C SER A 134 10.59 -3.91 4.84
N PHE A 135 10.21 -5.10 5.29
CA PHE A 135 10.26 -6.33 4.48
C PHE A 135 9.45 -6.20 3.18
N PRO A 136 8.19 -5.70 3.16
CA PRO A 136 7.46 -5.46 1.91
C PRO A 136 8.18 -4.57 0.88
N ILE A 137 8.90 -3.54 1.34
CA ILE A 137 9.66 -2.64 0.45
C ILE A 137 10.88 -3.36 -0.12
N LEU A 138 11.62 -4.11 0.71
CA LEU A 138 12.75 -4.90 0.25
C LEU A 138 12.30 -6.02 -0.71
N HIS A 139 11.16 -6.65 -0.43
CA HIS A 139 10.53 -7.64 -1.30
C HIS A 139 10.16 -7.05 -2.66
N ASN A 140 9.56 -5.85 -2.70
CA ASN A 140 9.29 -5.14 -3.95
C ASN A 140 10.56 -4.92 -4.78
N VAL A 141 11.64 -4.46 -4.13
CA VAL A 141 12.93 -4.22 -4.79
C VAL A 141 13.52 -5.54 -5.30
N LYS A 142 13.50 -6.59 -4.48
CA LYS A 142 14.01 -7.93 -4.80
C LYS A 142 13.35 -8.50 -6.06
N TRP A 143 12.03 -8.36 -6.17
CA TRP A 143 11.26 -8.89 -7.31
C TRP A 143 11.21 -7.95 -8.51
N GLY A 144 11.51 -6.66 -8.35
CA GLY A 144 11.37 -5.70 -9.45
C GLY A 144 9.93 -5.26 -9.67
N GLN A 145 9.12 -5.22 -8.63
CA GLN A 145 7.66 -5.06 -8.72
C GLN A 145 7.20 -3.60 -8.81
N VAL A 146 6.01 -3.40 -9.38
CA VAL A 146 5.39 -2.06 -9.55
C VAL A 146 4.64 -1.53 -8.32
N SER A 147 4.57 -2.29 -7.22
CA SER A 147 3.68 -1.94 -6.12
C SER A 147 4.05 -0.61 -5.45
N ILE A 148 5.33 -0.28 -5.36
CA ILE A 148 5.76 1.04 -4.86
C ILE A 148 5.35 2.17 -5.81
N LEU A 149 5.44 1.98 -7.13
CA LEU A 149 4.99 2.96 -8.14
C LEU A 149 3.48 3.22 -8.00
N ILE A 150 2.67 2.16 -7.93
CA ILE A 150 1.22 2.25 -7.76
C ILE A 150 0.88 2.98 -6.44
N THR A 151 1.53 2.61 -5.35
CA THR A 151 1.31 3.21 -4.03
C THR A 151 1.66 4.70 -4.02
N VAL A 152 2.74 5.09 -4.68
CA VAL A 152 3.13 6.50 -4.84
C VAL A 152 2.11 7.28 -5.64
N CYS A 153 1.55 6.73 -6.72
CA CYS A 153 0.48 7.37 -7.47
C CYS A 153 -0.77 7.60 -6.61
N VAL A 154 -1.16 6.62 -5.79
CA VAL A 154 -2.28 6.76 -4.85
C VAL A 154 -2.00 7.84 -3.80
N LEU A 155 -0.82 7.84 -3.18
CA LEU A 155 -0.42 8.88 -2.22
C LEU A 155 -0.40 10.26 -2.87
N ALA A 156 0.12 10.36 -4.10
CA ALA A 156 0.16 11.59 -4.86
C ALA A 156 -1.24 12.10 -5.20
N ALA A 157 -2.18 11.20 -5.52
CA ALA A 157 -3.58 11.56 -5.75
C ALA A 157 -4.22 12.17 -4.50
N PHE A 158 -4.02 11.54 -3.33
CA PHE A 158 -4.52 12.06 -2.05
C PHE A 158 -3.84 13.37 -1.64
N LEU A 159 -2.54 13.51 -1.91
CA LEU A 159 -1.80 14.75 -1.69
C LEU A 159 -2.28 15.88 -2.61
N ALA A 160 -2.59 15.57 -3.88
CA ALA A 160 -3.17 16.52 -4.81
C ALA A 160 -4.55 16.99 -4.33
N SER A 161 -5.39 16.07 -3.85
CA SER A 161 -6.69 16.42 -3.23
C SER A 161 -6.52 17.31 -2.00
N LYS A 162 -5.60 16.98 -1.09
CA LYS A 162 -5.26 17.80 0.08
C LYS A 162 -4.84 19.22 -0.32
N LYS A 163 -4.14 19.36 -1.45
CA LYS A 163 -3.72 20.65 -2.02
C LYS A 163 -4.78 21.31 -2.91
N ASN A 164 -6.04 20.90 -2.82
CA ASN A 164 -7.15 21.41 -3.64
C ASN A 164 -6.93 21.29 -5.16
N LYS A 165 -6.25 20.23 -5.60
CA LYS A 165 -6.03 19.88 -7.02
C LYS A 165 -6.79 18.59 -7.39
N PRO A 166 -8.13 18.60 -7.41
CA PRO A 166 -8.93 17.40 -7.60
C PRO A 166 -8.77 16.76 -8.98
N ILE A 167 -8.54 17.56 -10.03
CA ILE A 167 -8.31 17.04 -11.39
C ILE A 167 -7.03 16.20 -11.44
N LEU A 168 -5.95 16.70 -10.84
CA LEU A 168 -4.69 15.96 -10.76
C LEU A 168 -4.85 14.69 -9.91
N ALA A 169 -5.66 14.75 -8.85
CA ALA A 169 -5.96 13.59 -8.03
C ALA A 169 -6.61 12.46 -8.86
N GLY A 170 -7.62 12.79 -9.66
CA GLY A 170 -8.26 11.82 -10.54
C GLY A 170 -7.34 11.29 -11.63
N ILE A 171 -6.53 12.14 -12.27
CA ILE A 171 -5.55 11.71 -13.30
C ILE A 171 -4.54 10.71 -12.73
N LEU A 172 -3.95 11.02 -11.56
CA LEU A 172 -2.96 10.14 -10.93
C LEU A 172 -3.57 8.80 -10.54
N LEU A 173 -4.82 8.81 -10.07
CA LEU A 173 -5.51 7.58 -9.72
C LEU A 173 -5.89 6.76 -10.96
N GLY A 174 -6.37 7.40 -12.03
CA GLY A 174 -6.69 6.73 -13.29
C GLY A 174 -5.45 6.13 -13.96
N PHE A 175 -4.30 6.81 -13.87
CA PHE A 175 -3.00 6.27 -14.29
C PHE A 175 -2.61 5.02 -13.49
N ALA A 176 -2.73 5.05 -12.17
CA ALA A 176 -2.43 3.89 -11.32
C ALA A 176 -3.36 2.71 -11.65
N SER A 177 -4.66 2.97 -11.81
CA SER A 177 -5.68 1.98 -12.19
C SER A 177 -5.47 1.41 -13.59
N ALA A 178 -4.89 2.19 -14.49
CA ALA A 178 -4.54 1.71 -15.81
C ALA A 178 -3.31 0.81 -15.78
N ILE A 179 -2.39 0.91 -14.81
CA ILE A 179 -1.27 -0.04 -14.67
C ILE A 179 -1.75 -1.40 -14.17
N LYS A 180 -2.56 -1.37 -13.11
CA LYS A 180 -3.22 -2.54 -12.53
C LYS A 180 -4.58 -2.10 -12.04
N LEU A 181 -5.61 -2.93 -12.12
CA LEU A 181 -6.99 -2.47 -11.90
C LEU A 181 -7.33 -2.14 -10.44
N TYR A 182 -6.71 -2.81 -9.46
CA TYR A 182 -7.10 -2.69 -8.03
C TYR A 182 -7.04 -1.27 -7.42
N PRO A 183 -6.16 -0.33 -7.83
CA PRO A 183 -6.17 1.04 -7.34
C PRO A 183 -7.46 1.80 -7.69
N ALA A 184 -8.27 1.32 -8.63
CA ALA A 184 -9.58 1.90 -8.89
C ALA A 184 -10.45 1.94 -7.61
N TYR A 185 -10.23 1.01 -6.68
CA TYR A 185 -10.87 0.98 -5.37
C TYR A 185 -10.77 2.31 -4.59
N TYR A 186 -9.64 3.02 -4.68
CA TYR A 186 -9.44 4.26 -3.91
C TYR A 186 -10.32 5.43 -4.37
N ILE A 187 -10.99 5.31 -5.53
CA ILE A 187 -11.94 6.34 -6.00
C ILE A 187 -13.10 6.52 -5.02
N VAL A 188 -13.41 5.49 -4.24
CA VAL A 188 -14.48 5.52 -3.23
C VAL A 188 -14.32 6.67 -2.24
N TYR A 189 -13.09 7.05 -1.88
CA TYR A 189 -12.82 8.21 -1.03
C TYR A 189 -13.40 9.49 -1.65
N PHE A 190 -13.16 9.71 -2.95
CA PHE A 190 -13.60 10.90 -3.68
C PHE A 190 -15.10 10.90 -3.94
N ILE A 191 -15.68 9.73 -4.21
CA ILE A 191 -17.13 9.55 -4.34
C ILE A 191 -17.83 9.93 -3.03
N LEU A 192 -17.36 9.40 -1.90
CA LEU A 192 -17.92 9.71 -0.58
C LEU A 192 -17.75 11.20 -0.21
N LYS A 193 -16.60 11.78 -0.59
CA LYS A 193 -16.32 13.22 -0.46
C LYS A 193 -17.14 14.08 -1.42
N ARG A 194 -17.86 13.47 -2.38
CA ARG A 194 -18.59 14.14 -3.47
C ARG A 194 -17.71 15.06 -4.32
N ASP A 195 -16.44 14.70 -4.49
CA ASP A 195 -15.50 15.45 -5.34
C ASP A 195 -15.68 15.07 -6.81
N VAL A 196 -16.72 15.62 -7.43
CA VAL A 196 -17.10 15.32 -8.83
C VAL A 196 -15.95 15.59 -9.80
N ARG A 197 -15.10 16.59 -9.53
CA ARG A 197 -13.94 16.92 -10.38
C ARG A 197 -12.90 15.80 -10.35
N ALA A 198 -12.61 15.24 -9.18
CA ALA A 198 -11.73 14.09 -9.06
C ALA A 198 -12.34 12.84 -9.72
N CYS A 199 -13.64 12.59 -9.54
CA CYS A 199 -14.32 11.45 -10.15
C CYS A 199 -14.36 11.50 -11.69
N LEU A 200 -14.67 12.66 -12.28
CA LEU A 200 -14.70 12.82 -13.73
C LEU A 200 -13.31 12.74 -14.35
N SER A 201 -12.31 13.37 -13.73
CA SER A 201 -10.92 13.29 -14.20
C SER A 201 -10.35 11.88 -14.05
N PHE A 202 -10.73 11.14 -13.00
CA PHE A 202 -10.45 9.71 -12.88
C PHE A 202 -11.07 8.92 -14.03
N GLY A 203 -12.39 9.06 -14.27
CA GLY A 203 -13.07 8.33 -15.34
C GLY A 203 -12.46 8.61 -16.72
N LEU A 204 -12.17 9.88 -17.03
CA LEU A 204 -11.55 10.26 -18.30
C LEU A 204 -10.11 9.74 -18.43
N SER A 205 -9.28 9.88 -17.40
CA SER A 205 -7.89 9.40 -17.45
C SER A 205 -7.81 7.88 -17.46
N ALA A 206 -8.66 7.18 -16.70
CA ALA A 206 -8.78 5.73 -16.76
C ALA A 206 -9.20 5.30 -18.17
N PHE A 207 -10.21 5.93 -18.77
CA PHE A 207 -10.60 5.64 -20.16
C PHE A 207 -9.44 5.86 -21.15
N VAL A 208 -8.72 6.99 -21.02
CA VAL A 208 -7.60 7.32 -21.92
C VAL A 208 -6.46 6.32 -21.77
N PHE A 209 -6.00 6.07 -20.54
CA PHE A 209 -4.84 5.22 -20.31
C PHE A 209 -5.17 3.74 -20.48
N TYR A 210 -6.30 3.25 -19.96
CA TYR A 210 -6.66 1.84 -20.03
C TYR A 210 -7.13 1.40 -21.42
N PHE A 211 -7.90 2.23 -22.11
CA PHE A 211 -8.53 1.87 -23.39
C PHE A 211 -8.01 2.68 -24.57
N ALA A 212 -8.21 4.01 -24.57
CA ALA A 212 -8.04 4.79 -25.79
C ALA A 212 -6.59 4.77 -26.32
N PHE A 213 -5.60 4.90 -25.43
CA PHE A 213 -4.20 4.85 -25.81
C PHE A 213 -3.76 3.46 -26.30
N PRO A 214 -3.98 2.36 -25.56
CA PRO A 214 -3.63 1.03 -26.07
C PRO A 214 -4.37 0.66 -27.36
N ALA A 215 -5.68 0.91 -27.43
CA ALA A 215 -6.47 0.63 -28.63
C ALA A 215 -6.00 1.42 -29.85
N ALA A 216 -5.49 2.65 -29.67
CA ALA A 216 -4.89 3.43 -30.75
C ALA A 216 -3.53 2.89 -31.20
N VAL A 217 -2.74 2.28 -30.31
CA VAL A 217 -1.38 1.79 -30.61
C VAL A 217 -1.40 0.37 -31.19
N ILE A 218 -2.12 -0.56 -30.54
CA ILE A 218 -2.14 -1.98 -30.95
C ILE A 218 -3.43 -2.38 -31.67
N GLY A 219 -4.42 -1.50 -31.77
CA GLY A 219 -5.73 -1.77 -32.37
C GLY A 219 -6.76 -2.26 -31.35
N VAL A 220 -8.03 -1.91 -31.57
CA VAL A 220 -9.15 -2.23 -30.65
C VAL A 220 -9.30 -3.74 -30.43
N HIS A 221 -9.17 -4.54 -31.49
CA HIS A 221 -9.27 -6.01 -31.39
C HIS A 221 -8.17 -6.59 -30.50
N ASN A 222 -6.91 -6.22 -30.76
CA ASN A 222 -5.77 -6.71 -29.99
C ASN A 222 -5.79 -6.22 -28.55
N TRP A 223 -6.22 -4.98 -28.30
CA TRP A 223 -6.46 -4.51 -26.94
C TRP A 223 -7.46 -5.40 -26.20
N SER A 224 -8.60 -5.72 -26.82
CA SER A 224 -9.63 -6.55 -26.19
C SER A 224 -9.11 -7.96 -25.90
N GLU A 225 -8.41 -8.58 -26.84
CA GLU A 225 -7.83 -9.91 -26.65
C GLU A 225 -6.73 -9.93 -25.59
N PHE A 226 -5.88 -8.89 -25.54
CA PHE A 226 -4.86 -8.74 -24.50
C PHE A 226 -5.48 -8.69 -23.10
N GLU A 227 -6.48 -7.82 -22.89
CA GLU A 227 -7.13 -7.66 -21.59
C GLU A 227 -7.87 -8.94 -21.16
N LYS A 228 -8.52 -9.65 -22.11
CA LYS A 228 -9.13 -10.96 -21.83
C LYS A 228 -8.09 -11.99 -21.41
N ALA A 229 -6.97 -12.08 -22.13
CA ALA A 229 -5.90 -13.03 -21.82
C ALA A 229 -5.26 -12.74 -20.47
N ALA A 230 -4.97 -11.45 -20.17
CA ALA A 230 -4.42 -11.04 -18.88
C ALA A 230 -5.39 -11.31 -17.73
N ASN A 231 -6.69 -11.02 -17.91
CA ASN A 231 -7.71 -11.32 -16.90
C ASN A 231 -7.88 -12.83 -16.71
N SER A 232 -7.92 -13.61 -17.80
CA SER A 232 -8.00 -15.07 -17.74
C SER A 232 -6.85 -15.64 -16.94
N ALA A 233 -5.61 -15.18 -17.23
CA ALA A 233 -4.41 -15.60 -16.52
C ALA A 233 -4.47 -15.32 -15.01
N VAL A 234 -5.12 -14.23 -14.57
CA VAL A 234 -5.33 -13.96 -13.13
C VAL A 234 -6.41 -14.87 -12.55
N THR A 235 -7.49 -15.11 -13.28
CA THR A 235 -8.64 -15.90 -12.79
C THR A 235 -8.35 -17.39 -12.67
N THR A 236 -7.48 -17.93 -13.52
CA THR A 236 -7.09 -19.35 -13.55
C THR A 236 -5.75 -19.62 -12.87
N ALA A 237 -5.22 -18.64 -12.12
CA ALA A 237 -3.98 -18.78 -11.37
C ALA A 237 -4.19 -19.57 -10.06
N ASP A 238 -4.64 -20.81 -10.17
CA ASP A 238 -4.99 -21.66 -9.00
C ASP A 238 -3.78 -21.88 -8.08
N TRP A 239 -2.58 -21.88 -8.65
CA TRP A 239 -1.30 -21.97 -7.92
C TRP A 239 -1.10 -20.85 -6.88
N VAL A 240 -1.77 -19.69 -7.02
CA VAL A 240 -1.68 -18.58 -6.05
C VAL A 240 -2.29 -18.96 -4.70
N SER A 241 -3.20 -19.94 -4.68
CA SER A 241 -3.77 -20.46 -3.43
C SER A 241 -2.79 -21.34 -2.65
N GLU A 242 -1.90 -22.03 -3.37
CA GLU A 242 -0.88 -22.92 -2.81
C GLU A 242 0.41 -22.17 -2.42
N ASP A 243 0.65 -20.99 -2.98
CA ASP A 243 1.82 -20.17 -2.66
C ASP A 243 1.67 -19.48 -1.29
N VAL A 244 2.60 -19.79 -0.38
CA VAL A 244 2.68 -19.20 0.96
C VAL A 244 2.84 -17.68 0.95
N ASN A 245 3.37 -17.11 -0.13
CA ASN A 245 3.48 -15.66 -0.30
C ASN A 245 2.13 -14.98 -0.48
N SER A 246 1.05 -15.69 -0.84
CA SER A 246 -0.26 -15.05 -0.91
C SER A 246 -0.79 -14.74 0.50
N GLN A 247 -0.97 -13.46 0.77
CA GLN A 247 -1.48 -12.88 2.02
C GLN A 247 -2.96 -12.48 1.89
N TYR A 248 -3.68 -13.05 0.93
CA TYR A 248 -5.12 -12.90 0.80
C TYR A 248 -5.84 -13.63 1.95
N ILE A 249 -6.88 -13.02 2.55
CA ILE A 249 -7.59 -13.57 3.72
C ILE A 249 -7.98 -15.04 3.57
N VAL A 250 -8.44 -15.44 2.38
CA VAL A 250 -8.83 -16.83 2.14
C VAL A 250 -7.62 -17.74 2.24
N HIS A 251 -6.52 -17.41 1.56
CA HIS A 251 -5.33 -18.29 1.53
C HIS A 251 -4.67 -18.37 2.92
N VAL A 252 -4.55 -17.24 3.62
CA VAL A 252 -4.03 -17.22 5.00
C VAL A 252 -4.94 -18.00 5.95
N GLY A 253 -6.26 -17.79 5.88
CA GLY A 253 -7.22 -18.46 6.75
C GLY A 253 -7.28 -19.97 6.53
N LEU A 254 -7.21 -20.43 5.27
CA LEU A 254 -7.13 -21.85 4.94
C LEU A 254 -5.83 -22.47 5.48
N ARG A 255 -4.67 -21.80 5.29
CA ARG A 255 -3.38 -22.26 5.86
C ARG A 255 -3.42 -22.36 7.37
N TRP A 256 -3.93 -21.35 8.07
CA TRP A 256 -4.07 -21.40 9.53
C TRP A 256 -4.99 -22.52 9.99
N VAL A 257 -6.07 -22.79 9.28
CA VAL A 257 -6.98 -23.89 9.66
C VAL A 257 -6.29 -25.24 9.50
N ASP A 258 -5.58 -25.43 8.40
CA ASP A 258 -4.80 -26.65 8.16
C ASP A 258 -3.70 -26.83 9.22
N GLU A 259 -2.91 -25.77 9.48
CA GLU A 259 -1.81 -25.77 10.46
C GLU A 259 -2.29 -25.98 11.91
N PHE A 260 -3.35 -25.27 12.35
CA PHE A 260 -3.78 -25.27 13.76
C PHE A 260 -4.76 -26.39 14.10
N PHE A 261 -5.61 -26.82 13.16
CA PHE A 261 -6.63 -27.85 13.43
C PHE A 261 -6.31 -29.19 12.79
N ASN A 262 -5.26 -29.29 11.96
CA ASN A 262 -4.84 -30.52 11.27
C ASN A 262 -6.01 -31.16 10.50
N THR A 263 -6.83 -30.31 9.88
CA THR A 263 -8.02 -30.70 9.11
C THR A 263 -8.00 -29.98 7.79
N ALA A 264 -8.15 -30.73 6.69
CA ALA A 264 -8.31 -30.16 5.37
C ALA A 264 -9.50 -29.19 5.36
N ALA A 265 -9.22 -27.93 5.01
CA ALA A 265 -10.26 -26.93 4.90
C ALA A 265 -11.21 -27.28 3.74
N GLY A 266 -12.50 -27.46 4.05
CA GLY A 266 -13.51 -27.75 3.02
C GLY A 266 -13.85 -26.52 2.17
N ASP A 267 -14.36 -26.74 0.95
CA ASP A 267 -14.71 -25.68 -0.02
C ASP A 267 -15.60 -24.57 0.58
N ASN A 268 -16.54 -24.94 1.46
CA ASN A 268 -17.41 -24.00 2.17
C ASN A 268 -16.64 -22.94 2.98
N LEU A 269 -15.48 -23.28 3.54
CA LEU A 269 -14.68 -22.34 4.33
C LEU A 269 -14.07 -21.25 3.44
N SER A 270 -13.63 -21.60 2.23
CA SER A 270 -13.06 -20.64 1.28
C SER A 270 -14.08 -19.54 0.91
N GLU A 271 -15.34 -19.95 0.68
CA GLU A 271 -16.45 -19.03 0.38
C GLU A 271 -16.79 -18.15 1.58
N ILE A 272 -16.86 -18.73 2.79
CA ILE A 272 -17.12 -17.99 4.03
C ILE A 272 -16.03 -16.93 4.27
N LEU A 273 -14.76 -17.29 4.11
CA LEU A 273 -13.63 -16.37 4.25
C LEU A 273 -13.65 -15.27 3.19
N ALA A 274 -14.03 -15.60 1.95
CA ALA A 274 -14.17 -14.60 0.89
C ALA A 274 -15.29 -13.60 1.20
N ILE A 275 -16.46 -14.09 1.64
CA ILE A 275 -17.59 -13.25 2.06
C ILE A 275 -17.16 -12.36 3.24
N ALA A 276 -16.47 -12.92 4.24
CA ALA A 276 -15.95 -12.16 5.37
C ALA A 276 -14.98 -11.07 4.90
N GLY A 277 -14.09 -11.38 3.96
CA GLY A 277 -13.18 -10.42 3.33
C GLY A 277 -13.91 -9.25 2.66
N TYR A 278 -14.93 -9.54 1.84
CA TYR A 278 -15.76 -8.50 1.22
C TYR A 278 -16.50 -7.66 2.26
N MET A 279 -17.03 -8.26 3.32
CA MET A 279 -17.69 -7.52 4.41
C MET A 279 -16.71 -6.61 5.16
N ILE A 280 -15.46 -7.03 5.35
CA ILE A 280 -14.40 -6.19 5.94
C ILE A 280 -14.06 -5.02 5.02
N ALA A 281 -13.96 -5.24 3.71
CA ALA A 281 -13.71 -4.17 2.75
C ALA A 281 -14.88 -3.16 2.66
N LEU A 282 -16.12 -3.64 2.72
CA LEU A 282 -17.32 -2.79 2.79
C LEU A 282 -17.37 -1.98 4.09
N SER A 283 -17.05 -2.59 5.23
CA SER A 283 -16.97 -1.88 6.51
C SER A 283 -15.84 -0.85 6.54
N SER A 284 -14.74 -1.08 5.81
CA SER A 284 -13.68 -0.07 5.63
C SER A 284 -14.17 1.16 4.86
N ILE A 285 -15.04 0.97 3.85
CA ILE A 285 -15.72 2.09 3.17
C ILE A 285 -16.63 2.85 4.15
N ALA A 286 -17.37 2.14 5.01
CA ALA A 286 -18.20 2.78 6.04
C ALA A 286 -17.36 3.57 7.05
N VAL A 287 -16.18 3.05 7.43
CA VAL A 287 -15.19 3.75 8.27
C VAL A 287 -14.71 5.03 7.57
N VAL A 288 -14.37 4.98 6.29
CA VAL A 288 -13.99 6.17 5.50
C VAL A 288 -15.10 7.22 5.54
N TRP A 289 -16.36 6.81 5.32
CA TRP A 289 -17.49 7.72 5.38
C TRP A 289 -17.66 8.37 6.77
N LEU A 290 -17.52 7.59 7.84
CA LEU A 290 -17.59 8.10 9.22
C LEU A 290 -16.45 9.07 9.53
N LEU A 291 -15.22 8.76 9.10
CA LEU A 291 -14.07 9.62 9.27
C LEU A 291 -14.25 10.94 8.52
N GLN A 292 -14.76 10.92 7.28
CA GLN A 292 -15.03 12.15 6.52
C GLN A 292 -16.13 13.01 7.16
N LYS A 293 -17.09 12.41 7.86
CA LYS A 293 -18.16 13.12 8.54
C LYS A 293 -17.71 13.78 9.85
N ASN A 294 -16.83 13.11 10.61
CA ASN A 294 -16.48 13.50 11.98
C ASN A 294 -15.11 14.19 12.10
N ALA A 295 -14.17 13.90 11.21
CA ALA A 295 -12.88 14.57 11.17
C ALA A 295 -13.01 15.90 10.42
N ALA A 296 -12.06 16.82 10.67
CA ALA A 296 -11.86 17.94 9.75
C ALA A 296 -11.69 17.35 8.33
N PRO A 297 -12.48 17.78 7.33
CA PRO A 297 -12.46 17.23 5.97
C PRO A 297 -11.09 17.26 5.26
N GLU A 298 -10.10 17.91 5.89
CA GLU A 298 -8.77 18.20 5.40
C GLU A 298 -7.70 17.16 5.81
N GLU A 299 -8.00 16.18 6.68
CA GLU A 299 -7.06 15.10 7.05
C GLU A 299 -7.40 13.77 6.36
N PRO A 300 -6.95 13.54 5.10
CA PRO A 300 -7.32 12.34 4.34
C PRO A 300 -6.56 11.08 4.77
N ALA A 301 -5.61 11.20 5.70
CA ALA A 301 -4.66 10.13 6.02
C ALA A 301 -5.36 8.87 6.57
N LEU A 302 -6.19 8.98 7.61
CA LEU A 302 -6.87 7.81 8.18
C LEU A 302 -7.85 7.15 7.21
N SER A 303 -8.54 7.94 6.37
CA SER A 303 -9.37 7.38 5.31
C SER A 303 -8.55 6.57 4.32
N LEU A 304 -7.38 7.09 3.91
CA LEU A 304 -6.48 6.36 3.02
C LEU A 304 -5.93 5.08 3.68
N VAL A 305 -5.59 5.15 4.97
CA VAL A 305 -5.16 3.98 5.75
C VAL A 305 -6.25 2.89 5.73
N ALA A 306 -7.51 3.24 6.03
CA ALA A 306 -8.61 2.28 6.00
C ALA A 306 -8.73 1.56 4.64
N LEU A 307 -8.53 2.29 3.54
CA LEU A 307 -8.59 1.73 2.18
C LEU A 307 -7.38 0.84 1.87
N PHE A 308 -6.16 1.25 2.22
CA PHE A 308 -4.97 0.42 2.02
C PHE A 308 -5.08 -0.92 2.76
N LEU A 309 -5.49 -0.86 4.03
CA LEU A 309 -5.57 -2.05 4.89
C LEU A 309 -6.69 -3.01 4.48
N ALA A 310 -7.65 -2.57 3.65
CA ALA A 310 -8.71 -3.42 3.10
C ALA A 310 -8.26 -4.26 1.90
N VAL A 311 -7.15 -3.93 1.24
CA VAL A 311 -6.67 -4.61 0.02
C VAL A 311 -6.54 -6.14 0.16
N PRO A 312 -5.87 -6.69 1.21
CA PRO A 312 -5.69 -8.14 1.33
C PRO A 312 -6.97 -8.92 1.67
N PHE A 313 -8.09 -8.23 1.88
CA PHE A 313 -9.38 -8.86 2.11
C PHE A 313 -10.19 -9.06 0.82
N VAL A 314 -9.72 -8.51 -0.30
CA VAL A 314 -10.42 -8.53 -1.59
C VAL A 314 -9.53 -9.08 -2.70
N LEU A 315 -8.24 -8.74 -2.68
CA LEU A 315 -7.34 -8.99 -3.79
C LEU A 315 -6.68 -10.37 -3.64
N LYS A 316 -7.10 -11.33 -4.48
CA LYS A 316 -6.59 -12.72 -4.47
C LYS A 316 -5.07 -12.83 -4.60
N THR A 317 -4.44 -11.92 -5.33
CA THR A 317 -3.00 -11.89 -5.60
C THR A 317 -2.23 -11.02 -4.59
N SER A 318 -2.65 -10.98 -3.32
CA SER A 318 -2.04 -10.12 -2.30
C SER A 318 -0.65 -10.60 -1.88
N TRP A 319 0.34 -10.34 -2.72
CA TRP A 319 1.74 -10.68 -2.50
C TRP A 319 2.42 -9.77 -1.46
N PRO A 320 3.58 -10.17 -0.90
CA PRO A 320 4.26 -9.39 0.13
C PRO A 320 4.58 -7.95 -0.29
N HIS A 321 5.03 -7.75 -1.53
CA HIS A 321 5.30 -6.42 -2.08
C HIS A 321 4.05 -5.53 -2.23
N TYR A 322 2.82 -6.03 -2.11
CA TYR A 322 1.63 -5.16 -2.11
C TYR A 322 1.53 -4.34 -0.83
N PHE A 323 2.16 -4.78 0.27
CA PHE A 323 2.11 -4.17 1.59
C PHE A 323 3.10 -3.01 1.77
N VAL A 324 3.71 -2.51 0.70
CA VAL A 324 4.62 -1.34 0.72
C VAL A 324 4.00 -0.07 1.32
N TYR A 325 2.66 -0.02 1.45
CA TYR A 325 1.94 1.07 2.14
C TYR A 325 2.06 1.03 3.67
N LEU A 326 2.51 -0.07 4.27
CA LEU A 326 2.49 -0.25 5.73
C LEU A 326 3.26 0.83 6.50
N PRO A 327 4.48 1.25 6.11
CA PRO A 327 5.16 2.35 6.78
C PRO A 327 4.32 3.62 6.88
N PHE A 328 3.57 3.96 5.81
CA PHE A 328 2.64 5.08 5.81
C PHE A 328 1.48 4.83 6.81
N CYS A 329 0.85 3.67 6.76
CA CYS A 329 -0.28 3.32 7.63
C CYS A 329 0.10 3.35 9.12
N GLN A 330 1.21 2.70 9.49
CA GLN A 330 1.73 2.65 10.86
C GLN A 330 2.01 4.07 11.37
N THR A 331 2.69 4.90 10.57
CA THR A 331 3.04 6.26 10.96
C THR A 331 1.83 7.19 11.04
N ALA A 332 0.86 7.02 10.13
CA ALA A 332 -0.38 7.79 10.14
C ALA A 332 -1.20 7.53 11.42
N ILE A 333 -1.32 6.26 11.83
CA ILE A 333 -2.00 5.88 13.07
C ILE A 333 -1.25 6.45 14.28
N LEU A 334 0.09 6.31 14.34
CA LEU A 334 0.90 6.89 15.42
C LEU A 334 0.75 8.42 15.51
N CYS A 335 0.73 9.11 14.37
CA CYS A 335 0.52 10.56 14.33
C CYS A 335 -0.85 10.94 14.86
N HIS A 336 -1.89 10.19 14.48
CA HIS A 336 -3.23 10.41 15.00
C HIS A 336 -3.29 10.22 16.52
N LEU A 337 -2.75 9.10 17.02
CA LEU A 337 -2.71 8.82 18.45
C LEU A 337 -1.92 9.89 19.21
N ALA A 338 -0.79 10.36 18.68
CA ALA A 338 0.02 11.39 19.32
C ALA A 338 -0.67 12.76 19.38
N ARG A 339 -1.51 13.09 18.39
CA ARG A 339 -2.28 14.33 18.36
C ARG A 339 -3.44 14.32 19.36
N HIS A 340 -4.16 13.20 19.45
CA HIS A 340 -5.42 13.11 20.21
C HIS A 340 -5.28 12.50 21.62
N HIS A 341 -4.17 11.83 21.91
CA HIS A 341 -3.87 11.25 23.22
C HIS A 341 -2.55 11.77 23.80
N GLN A 342 -2.46 13.09 24.03
CA GLN A 342 -1.26 13.71 24.60
C GLN A 342 -0.94 13.25 26.03
N GLN A 343 -1.96 12.82 26.78
CA GLN A 343 -1.81 12.08 28.04
C GLN A 343 -2.73 10.84 28.01
N PRO A 344 -2.30 9.75 27.36
CA PRO A 344 -3.13 8.57 27.25
C PRO A 344 -3.27 7.90 28.63
N GLY A 345 -4.51 7.69 29.08
CA GLY A 345 -4.79 6.71 30.11
C GLY A 345 -4.36 5.30 29.66
N ILE A 346 -4.51 4.30 30.53
CA ILE A 346 -4.13 2.89 30.25
C ILE A 346 -4.65 2.41 28.87
N TRP A 347 -5.92 2.70 28.56
CA TRP A 347 -6.54 2.33 27.29
C TRP A 347 -5.94 3.06 26.08
N GLY A 348 -5.55 4.33 26.24
CA GLY A 348 -4.89 5.07 25.17
C GLY A 348 -3.47 4.55 24.91
N LYS A 349 -2.74 4.12 25.97
CA LYS A 349 -1.42 3.49 25.83
C LYS A 349 -1.52 2.12 25.14
N ALA A 350 -2.56 1.35 25.44
CA ALA A 350 -2.80 0.07 24.80
C ALA A 350 -2.98 0.20 23.27
N LEU A 351 -3.54 1.30 22.77
CA LEU A 351 -3.70 1.52 21.32
C LEU A 351 -2.38 1.70 20.57
N TYR A 352 -1.30 2.11 21.23
CA TYR A 352 0.02 2.19 20.60
C TYR A 352 0.63 0.81 20.33
N VAL A 353 0.16 -0.24 21.03
CA VAL A 353 0.67 -1.61 20.83
C VAL A 353 0.47 -2.06 19.39
N PHE A 354 -0.70 -1.80 18.80
CA PHE A 354 -1.01 -2.26 17.45
C PHE A 354 -0.04 -1.73 16.36
N PRO A 355 0.17 -0.40 16.18
CA PRO A 355 1.11 0.08 15.17
C PRO A 355 2.56 -0.29 15.49
N VAL A 356 2.96 -0.37 16.77
CA VAL A 356 4.32 -0.80 17.14
C VAL A 356 4.54 -2.28 16.82
N SER A 357 3.59 -3.15 17.17
CA SER A 357 3.64 -4.57 16.81
C SER A 357 3.65 -4.75 15.29
N SER A 358 2.85 -3.98 14.55
CA SER A 358 2.88 -4.01 13.09
C SER A 358 4.24 -3.59 12.52
N MET A 359 4.86 -2.53 13.06
CA MET A 359 6.21 -2.11 12.66
C MET A 359 7.26 -3.18 12.92
N LEU A 360 7.18 -3.88 14.05
CA LEU A 360 8.10 -4.95 14.39
C LEU A 360 7.91 -6.15 13.45
N LEU A 361 6.69 -6.66 13.31
CA LEU A 361 6.38 -7.82 12.46
C LEU A 361 6.77 -7.59 10.99
N SER A 362 6.62 -6.36 10.49
CA SER A 362 6.93 -6.00 9.08
C SER A 362 8.40 -5.67 8.86
N SER A 363 9.20 -5.66 9.94
CA SER A 363 10.60 -5.28 9.87
C SER A 363 11.46 -6.44 9.41
N ILE A 364 12.51 -6.10 8.67
CA ILE A 364 13.54 -7.03 8.26
C ILE A 364 14.26 -7.69 9.44
N PHE A 365 14.26 -7.04 10.62
CA PHE A 365 14.86 -7.57 11.83
C PHE A 365 14.08 -8.77 12.36
N ILE A 366 12.76 -8.64 12.48
CA ILE A 366 11.91 -9.75 12.92
C ILE A 366 11.84 -10.83 11.84
N PHE A 367 11.77 -10.45 10.56
CA PHE A 367 11.84 -11.39 9.45
C PHE A 367 13.07 -12.31 9.55
N ASN A 368 14.26 -11.77 9.81
CA ASN A 368 15.50 -12.56 9.94
C ASN A 368 15.56 -13.44 11.20
N LEU A 369 14.62 -13.31 12.15
CA LEU A 369 14.49 -14.25 13.27
C LEU A 369 13.78 -15.55 12.87
N PHE A 370 13.09 -15.56 11.72
CA PHE A 370 12.49 -16.77 11.17
C PHE A 370 13.55 -17.61 10.47
N PRO A 371 13.40 -18.95 10.43
CA PRO A 371 14.38 -19.81 9.77
C PRO A 371 14.52 -19.52 8.26
N ASP A 372 13.41 -19.17 7.62
CA ASP A 372 13.35 -18.78 6.21
C ASP A 372 12.11 -17.93 5.88
N TRP A 373 12.07 -17.41 4.66
CA TRP A 373 10.96 -16.61 4.13
C TRP A 373 9.65 -17.40 4.03
N ALA A 374 9.72 -18.72 3.83
CA ALA A 374 8.54 -19.56 3.61
C ALA A 374 7.75 -19.69 4.93
N ILE A 375 8.44 -19.91 6.05
CA ILE A 375 7.82 -19.97 7.38
C ILE A 375 7.26 -18.60 7.79
N TYR A 376 7.98 -17.50 7.50
CA TYR A 376 7.46 -16.16 7.77
C TYR A 376 6.13 -15.89 7.03
N ASN A 377 6.08 -16.24 5.74
CA ASN A 377 4.90 -16.01 4.91
C ASN A 377 3.78 -17.04 5.14
N SER A 378 4.11 -18.30 5.45
CA SER A 378 3.12 -19.35 5.76
C SER A 378 2.28 -18.96 6.97
N HIS A 379 2.92 -18.47 8.03
CA HIS A 379 2.27 -17.94 9.22
C HIS A 379 1.45 -16.66 8.97
N GLY A 380 1.51 -16.07 7.77
CA GLY A 380 0.70 -14.90 7.42
C GLY A 380 1.10 -13.63 8.16
N MET A 381 2.39 -13.43 8.44
CA MET A 381 2.88 -12.31 9.25
C MET A 381 2.46 -10.94 8.70
N LEU A 382 2.52 -10.75 7.37
CA LEU A 382 2.08 -9.52 6.70
C LEU A 382 0.56 -9.32 6.75
N PHE A 383 -0.20 -10.41 6.68
CA PHE A 383 -1.64 -10.34 6.90
C PHE A 383 -1.97 -9.93 8.35
N LEU A 384 -1.29 -10.54 9.33
CA LEU A 384 -1.50 -10.27 10.76
C LEU A 384 -1.20 -8.81 11.12
N GLU A 385 -0.05 -8.29 10.72
CA GLU A 385 0.29 -6.90 10.99
C GLU A 385 -0.66 -5.90 10.32
N ASN A 386 -1.14 -6.20 9.11
CA ASN A 386 -2.14 -5.39 8.43
C ASN A 386 -3.48 -5.41 9.18
N LEU A 387 -3.90 -6.58 9.66
CA LEU A 387 -5.08 -6.75 10.49
C LEU A 387 -4.98 -5.96 11.81
N LEU A 388 -3.84 -5.96 12.48
CA LEU A 388 -3.60 -5.17 13.70
C LEU A 388 -3.84 -3.67 13.45
N LEU A 389 -3.34 -3.14 12.33
CA LEU A 389 -3.59 -1.74 11.95
C LEU A 389 -5.06 -1.49 11.62
N LEU A 390 -5.74 -2.44 10.95
CA LEU A 390 -7.13 -2.29 10.57
C LEU A 390 -8.03 -2.19 11.81
N VAL A 391 -7.79 -3.08 12.78
CA VAL A 391 -8.44 -3.05 14.10
C VAL A 391 -8.20 -1.70 14.78
N SER A 392 -6.98 -1.16 14.72
CA SER A 392 -6.65 0.15 15.30
C SER A 392 -7.51 1.26 14.71
N VAL A 393 -7.65 1.30 13.39
CA VAL A 393 -8.46 2.32 12.69
C VAL A 393 -9.94 2.19 13.07
N TYR A 394 -10.43 0.97 13.24
CA TYR A 394 -11.82 0.71 13.64
C TYR A 394 -12.08 1.22 15.06
N ILE A 395 -11.17 0.95 16.00
CA ILE A 395 -11.28 1.44 17.38
C ILE A 395 -11.21 2.97 17.42
N ILE A 396 -10.25 3.57 16.72
CA ILE A 396 -10.12 5.04 16.62
C ILE A 396 -11.43 5.67 16.10
N THR A 397 -11.99 5.11 15.02
CA THR A 397 -13.23 5.62 14.42
C THR A 397 -14.42 5.47 15.36
N ALA A 398 -14.51 4.35 16.09
CA ALA A 398 -15.56 4.12 17.08
C ALA A 398 -15.46 5.12 18.25
N GLN A 399 -14.27 5.39 18.76
CA GLN A 399 -14.04 6.36 19.84
C GLN A 399 -14.44 7.78 19.43
N GLN A 400 -14.10 8.21 18.21
CA GLN A 400 -14.51 9.51 17.69
C GLN A 400 -16.04 9.66 17.65
N ARG A 401 -16.76 8.61 17.21
CA ARG A 401 -18.24 8.61 17.18
C ARG A 401 -18.87 8.72 18.57
N VAL A 402 -18.26 8.13 19.61
CA VAL A 402 -18.75 8.25 20.99
C VAL A 402 -18.55 9.69 21.49
N SER A 403 -17.37 10.27 21.24
CA SER A 403 -17.05 11.64 21.67
C SER A 403 -17.89 12.73 20.97
N SER A 404 -18.37 12.47 19.75
CA SER A 404 -19.19 13.42 18.98
C SER A 404 -20.68 13.40 19.35
N LYS A 405 -21.16 12.48 20.21
CA LYS A 405 -22.54 12.52 20.70
C LYS A 405 -22.67 13.64 21.73
N PRO A 406 -23.64 14.56 21.62
CA PRO A 406 -23.86 15.58 22.63
C PRO A 406 -24.15 14.90 23.97
N SER A 407 -23.43 15.29 25.02
CA SER A 407 -23.74 14.85 26.37
C SER A 407 -25.19 15.25 26.68
N HIS A 408 -26.07 14.27 26.91
CA HIS A 408 -27.34 14.51 27.59
C HIS A 408 -27.04 14.86 29.05
N ALA A 409 -26.49 16.06 29.27
CA ALA A 409 -26.58 16.70 30.57
C ALA A 409 -28.07 17.05 30.74
N PRO A 410 -28.77 16.51 31.76
CA PRO A 410 -30.10 16.97 32.07
C PRO A 410 -30.02 18.47 32.32
N LYS A 411 -30.80 19.26 31.57
CA LYS A 411 -31.00 20.67 31.89
C LYS A 411 -31.63 20.71 33.28
N THR A 412 -30.84 20.94 34.31
CA THR A 412 -31.35 21.40 35.60
C THR A 412 -31.92 22.79 35.37
N VAL A 413 -33.20 22.82 34.97
CA VAL A 413 -34.03 24.02 35.08
C VAL A 413 -34.18 24.25 36.57
N ILE A 414 -33.46 25.22 37.11
CA ILE A 414 -33.77 25.78 38.43
C ILE A 414 -34.87 26.81 38.18
N PRO A 415 -36.12 26.57 38.59
CA PRO A 415 -37.16 27.58 38.52
C PRO A 415 -37.02 28.49 39.75
N GLY A 416 -36.84 29.78 39.51
CA GLY A 416 -37.18 30.81 40.49
C GLY A 416 -36.01 31.62 41.01
N THR A 417 -35.88 32.85 40.52
CA THR A 417 -35.80 34.01 41.40
C THR A 417 -36.35 35.23 40.65
N VAL A 418 -37.65 35.47 40.84
CA VAL A 418 -38.19 36.83 40.80
C VAL A 418 -38.02 37.33 42.22
N LEU A 419 -37.19 38.36 42.40
CA LEU A 419 -37.36 39.42 43.40
C LEU A 419 -36.61 40.65 42.89
#